data_AF-A0A949EIK6-F1
#
_entry.id   AF-A0A949EIK6-F1
#
_cell.length_a   1.000
_cell.length_b   1.000
_cell.length_c   1.000
_cell.angle_alpha   90.00
_cell.angle_beta   90.00
_cell.angle_gamma   90.00
#
_symmetry.space_group_name_H-M   'P 1'
#
loop_
_entity.id
_entity.type
_entity.pdbx_description
1 polymer ?
#
loop_
_entity_poly.entity_id
_entity_poly.type
_entity_poly.pdbx_seq_one_letter_code
_entity_poly.pdbx_strand_id
1 'polypeptide(L)'
;MRNWRHSGFSVHNEVVIQKEDREALVRLAQYVAHASFSSEKIRYVEKTGCVMYKSNLHQGKKRNFEVLDAIESLHRVCLHIPGHYEALIRYYGHYANAARGKRKKLGLEDQALPVVVDDAPDRKICRKSWARLIYQVYEIDPLKCPKCGAQMKIIAFILDLSACVHAQAEREEVIRILRHLQLWPIEYPEPAAIEARASPFDFKLLRKLSD
;
A
#
# COMPACT_ATOMS: atom_id res chain seq x y z
N MET A 1 1.58 16.82 18.18
CA MET A 1 2.47 17.51 17.22
C MET A 1 2.00 18.94 16.87
N ARG A 2 0.70 19.25 16.77
CA ARG A 2 0.23 20.61 16.38
C ARG A 2 0.49 21.73 17.41
N ASN A 3 0.77 21.40 18.68
CA ASN A 3 0.99 22.38 19.76
C ASN A 3 2.48 22.63 20.08
N TRP A 4 3.43 22.19 19.25
CA TRP A 4 4.85 22.42 19.49
C TRP A 4 5.32 23.73 18.84
N ARG A 5 5.87 24.65 19.66
CA ARG A 5 6.41 25.97 19.25
C ARG A 5 7.53 25.87 18.21
N HIS A 6 8.30 24.79 18.22
CA HIS A 6 9.28 24.43 17.20
C HIS A 6 8.97 23.02 16.71
N SER A 7 7.99 22.87 15.82
CA SER A 7 7.58 21.58 15.25
C SER A 7 8.60 20.97 14.27
N GLY A 8 9.81 21.53 14.19
CA GLY A 8 10.92 20.98 13.43
C GLY A 8 11.60 19.86 14.21
N PHE A 9 11.98 18.80 13.53
CA PHE A 9 12.94 17.83 14.06
C PHE A 9 14.36 18.34 13.81
N SER A 10 15.26 18.06 14.75
CA SER A 10 16.68 18.24 14.57
C SER A 10 17.24 17.03 13.82
N VAL A 11 17.82 17.25 12.64
CA VAL A 11 18.57 16.20 11.93
C VAL A 11 20.00 16.26 12.46
N HIS A 12 20.43 15.20 13.14
CA HIS A 12 21.83 15.04 13.53
C HIS A 12 22.65 14.64 12.29
N ASN A 13 23.63 15.48 11.92
CA ASN A 13 24.39 15.34 10.67
C ASN A 13 25.89 15.09 10.91
N GLU A 14 26.28 14.57 12.08
CA GLU A 14 27.69 14.28 12.38
C GLU A 14 28.16 12.98 11.69
N VAL A 15 27.25 12.02 11.48
CA VAL A 15 27.58 10.76 10.82
C VAL A 15 27.40 10.90 9.32
N VAL A 16 28.51 11.05 8.60
CA VAL A 16 28.54 11.14 7.13
C VAL A 16 29.26 9.91 6.57
N ILE A 17 28.59 9.19 5.67
CA ILE A 17 29.19 8.07 4.94
C ILE A 17 29.85 8.63 3.68
N GLN A 18 31.17 8.43 3.57
CA GLN A 18 31.94 8.84 2.40
C GLN A 18 31.63 7.93 1.21
N LYS A 19 31.74 8.47 -0.01
CA LYS A 19 31.44 7.72 -1.23
C LYS A 19 32.40 6.54 -1.45
N GLU A 20 33.63 6.67 -0.98
CA GLU A 20 34.69 5.67 -1.14
C GLU A 20 34.65 4.58 -0.05
N ASP A 21 33.90 4.79 1.04
CA ASP A 21 33.77 3.82 2.13
C ASP A 21 32.76 2.71 1.77
N ARG A 22 33.26 1.72 1.03
CA ARG A 22 32.47 0.57 0.59
C ARG A 22 31.85 -0.20 1.75
N GLU A 23 32.54 -0.32 2.88
CA GLU A 23 32.02 -1.08 4.02
C GLU A 23 30.83 -0.38 4.68
N ALA A 24 30.92 0.94 4.88
CA ALA A 24 29.81 1.72 5.40
C ALA A 24 28.62 1.74 4.45
N LEU A 25 28.86 1.85 3.14
CA LEU A 25 27.81 1.76 2.13
C LEU A 25 27.11 0.40 2.14
N VAL A 26 27.86 -0.71 2.29
CA VAL A 26 27.28 -2.05 2.43
C VAL A 26 26.42 -2.15 3.69
N ARG A 27 26.88 -1.64 4.84
CA ARG A 27 26.08 -1.63 6.08
C ARG A 27 24.79 -0.82 5.92
N LEU A 28 24.85 0.34 5.25
CA LEU A 28 23.66 1.14 4.94
C LEU A 28 22.70 0.38 4.02
N ALA A 29 23.21 -0.24 2.97
CA ALA A 29 22.40 -1.04 2.05
C ALA A 29 21.72 -2.22 2.77
N GLN A 30 22.45 -2.93 3.63
CA GLN A 30 21.90 -3.98 4.48
C GLN A 30 20.81 -3.46 5.41
N TYR A 31 20.99 -2.28 6.01
CA TYR A 31 19.98 -1.65 6.85
C TYR A 31 18.71 -1.31 6.07
N VAL A 32 18.84 -0.72 4.87
CA VAL A 32 17.71 -0.35 4.01
C VAL A 32 16.99 -1.59 3.47
N ALA A 33 17.73 -2.63 3.09
CA ALA A 33 17.19 -3.88 2.56
C ALA A 33 16.71 -4.85 3.65
N HIS A 34 16.93 -4.53 4.93
CA HIS A 34 16.53 -5.42 6.02
C HIS A 34 15.01 -5.58 6.02
N ALA A 35 14.54 -6.82 5.91
CA ALA A 35 13.13 -7.13 6.07
C ALA A 35 12.60 -6.64 7.43
N SER A 36 11.43 -6.00 7.46
CA SER A 36 10.84 -5.46 8.69
C SER A 36 10.62 -6.51 9.79
N PHE A 37 10.54 -7.79 9.39
CA PHE A 37 10.44 -8.93 10.29
C PHE A 37 11.53 -9.95 9.98
N SER A 38 12.15 -10.46 11.03
CA SER A 38 13.02 -11.64 10.94
C SER A 38 12.15 -12.88 10.81
N SER A 39 12.32 -13.65 9.74
CA SER A 39 11.61 -14.92 9.52
C SER A 39 11.89 -15.93 10.64
N GLU A 40 13.09 -15.93 11.21
CA GLU A 40 13.47 -16.79 12.35
C GLU A 40 12.63 -16.54 13.60
N LYS A 41 12.05 -15.34 13.73
CA LYS A 41 11.21 -14.95 14.86
C LYS A 41 9.74 -15.37 14.69
N ILE A 42 9.31 -15.79 13.51
CA ILE A 42 7.92 -16.15 13.22
C ILE A 42 7.83 -17.66 12.97
N ARG A 43 6.92 -18.35 13.68
CA ARG A 43 6.58 -19.75 13.39
C ARG A 43 5.08 -19.94 13.33
N TYR A 44 4.62 -20.59 12.27
CA TYR A 44 3.25 -21.06 12.16
C TYR A 44 3.10 -22.46 12.76
N VAL A 45 2.03 -22.68 13.51
CA VAL A 45 1.70 -23.96 14.13
C VAL A 45 0.39 -24.45 13.51
N GLU A 46 0.50 -25.34 12.52
CA GLU A 46 -0.64 -25.88 11.76
C GLU A 46 -1.72 -26.51 12.64
N LYS A 47 -1.31 -27.25 13.69
CA LYS A 47 -2.24 -27.94 14.59
C LYS A 47 -3.23 -27.02 15.30
N THR A 48 -2.83 -25.78 15.55
CA THR A 48 -3.67 -24.80 16.28
C THR A 48 -4.12 -23.65 15.39
N GLY A 49 -3.61 -23.55 14.16
CA GLY A 49 -3.85 -22.40 13.28
C GLY A 49 -3.20 -21.10 13.78
N CYS A 50 -2.24 -21.17 14.71
CA CYS A 50 -1.68 -19.99 15.35
C CYS A 50 -0.30 -19.61 14.81
N VAL A 51 0.01 -18.33 14.87
CA VAL A 51 1.34 -17.77 14.62
C VAL A 51 2.00 -17.42 15.96
N MET A 52 3.17 -17.98 16.21
CA MET A 52 4.03 -17.63 17.33
C MET A 52 5.11 -16.66 16.86
N TYR A 53 5.14 -15.47 17.45
CA TYR A 53 6.17 -14.46 17.25
C TYR A 53 7.08 -14.38 18.46
N LYS A 54 8.39 -14.55 18.27
CA LYS A 54 9.42 -14.42 19.31
C LYS A 54 10.05 -13.03 19.25
N SER A 55 10.06 -12.33 20.38
CA SER A 55 10.67 -11.00 20.53
C SER A 55 11.69 -11.00 21.67
N ASN A 56 12.33 -9.85 21.88
CA ASN A 56 13.05 -9.63 23.14
C ASN A 56 12.06 -9.63 24.31
N LEU A 57 12.57 -9.84 25.53
CA LEU A 57 11.75 -9.84 26.74
C LEU A 57 11.04 -8.49 26.89
N HIS A 58 9.71 -8.52 26.79
CA HIS A 58 8.91 -7.32 26.99
C HIS A 58 8.83 -7.02 28.48
N GLN A 59 9.38 -5.88 28.92
CA GLN A 59 9.51 -5.52 30.34
C GLN A 59 8.17 -5.56 31.10
N GLY A 60 7.08 -5.05 30.49
CA GLY A 60 5.73 -5.10 31.08
C GLY A 60 5.10 -6.50 31.15
N LYS A 61 4.96 -7.18 30.01
CA LYS A 61 4.32 -8.51 29.92
C LYS A 61 5.17 -9.67 30.46
N LYS A 62 6.45 -9.43 30.80
CA LYS A 62 7.44 -10.42 31.26
C LYS A 62 7.54 -11.68 30.39
N ARG A 63 7.25 -11.54 29.09
CA ARG A 63 7.32 -12.63 28.10
C ARG A 63 8.11 -12.18 26.89
N ASN A 64 8.74 -13.15 26.23
CA ASN A 64 9.55 -12.97 25.03
C ASN A 64 8.86 -13.56 23.78
N PHE A 65 7.57 -13.89 23.87
CA PHE A 65 6.80 -14.37 22.73
C PHE A 65 5.35 -13.92 22.81
N GLU A 66 4.69 -13.93 21.66
CA GLU A 66 3.26 -13.70 21.51
C GLU A 66 2.70 -14.77 20.57
N VAL A 67 1.55 -15.33 20.94
CA VAL A 67 0.82 -16.29 20.12
C VAL A 67 -0.46 -15.60 19.68
N LEU A 68 -0.70 -15.59 18.37
CA LEU A 68 -1.83 -14.96 17.73
C LEU A 68 -2.52 -15.99 16.83
N ASP A 69 -3.83 -15.85 16.64
CA ASP A 69 -4.50 -16.52 15.54
C ASP A 69 -3.88 -16.05 14.20
N ALA A 70 -3.90 -16.90 13.17
CA ALA A 70 -3.32 -16.57 11.87
C ALA A 70 -3.96 -15.30 11.26
N ILE A 71 -5.28 -15.14 11.38
CA ILE A 71 -5.99 -13.98 10.84
C ILE A 71 -5.64 -12.71 11.61
N GLU A 72 -5.58 -12.79 12.93
CA GLU A 72 -5.18 -11.66 13.78
C GLU A 72 -3.72 -11.25 13.50
N SER A 73 -2.82 -12.23 13.29
CA SER A 73 -1.44 -11.96 12.91
C SER A 73 -1.37 -11.22 11.57
N LEU A 74 -2.09 -11.68 10.55
CA LEU A 74 -2.15 -11.01 9.24
C LEU A 74 -2.73 -9.61 9.36
N HIS A 75 -3.81 -9.44 10.10
CA HIS A 75 -4.44 -8.15 10.33
C HIS A 75 -3.46 -7.14 10.92
N ARG A 76 -2.71 -7.53 11.96
CA ARG A 76 -1.69 -6.66 12.57
C ARG A 76 -0.56 -6.30 11.62
N VAL A 77 -0.11 -7.23 10.79
CA VAL A 77 0.89 -6.93 9.75
C VAL A 77 0.34 -5.93 8.74
N CYS A 78 -0.91 -6.10 8.31
CA CYS A 78 -1.58 -5.20 7.37
C CYS A 78 -1.79 -3.79 7.95
N LEU A 79 -1.89 -3.60 9.27
CA LEU A 79 -1.96 -2.26 9.88
C LEU A 79 -0.71 -1.41 9.61
N HIS A 80 0.43 -2.02 9.27
CA HIS A 80 1.63 -1.29 8.89
C HIS A 80 1.63 -0.86 7.42
N ILE A 81 0.72 -1.39 6.59
CA ILE A 81 0.57 -1.00 5.21
C ILE A 81 -0.20 0.34 5.20
N PRO A 82 0.39 1.42 4.67
CA PRO A 82 -0.26 2.73 4.63
C PRO A 82 -1.55 2.69 3.80
N GLY A 83 -2.48 3.60 4.11
CA GLY A 83 -3.70 3.75 3.34
C GLY A 83 -3.45 4.23 1.91
N HIS A 84 -4.47 4.10 1.05
CA HIS A 84 -4.37 4.61 -0.32
C HIS A 84 -4.09 6.12 -0.32
N TYR A 85 -3.13 6.57 -1.13
CA TYR A 85 -2.64 7.96 -1.19
C TYR A 85 -2.00 8.51 0.09
N GLU A 86 -1.70 7.68 1.08
CA GLU A 86 -1.01 8.15 2.27
C GLU A 86 0.49 8.39 2.00
N ALA A 87 0.97 9.58 2.37
CA ALA A 87 2.37 9.95 2.19
C ALA A 87 3.28 9.21 3.17
N LEU A 88 4.04 8.23 2.66
CA LEU A 88 5.08 7.52 3.40
C LEU A 88 6.29 8.40 3.74
N ILE A 89 6.65 9.31 2.83
CA ILE A 89 7.81 10.19 2.98
C ILE A 89 7.33 11.61 3.18
N ARG A 90 7.72 12.23 4.29
CA ARG A 90 7.44 13.63 4.59
C ARG A 90 8.74 14.42 4.62
N TYR A 91 8.85 15.43 3.78
CA TYR A 91 10.03 16.29 3.70
C TYR A 91 9.87 17.56 4.53
N TYR A 92 10.90 17.94 5.28
CA TYR A 92 10.88 19.15 6.11
C TYR A 92 12.20 19.92 6.03
N GLY A 93 12.19 21.14 6.58
CA GLY A 93 13.37 22.01 6.64
C GLY A 93 13.96 22.25 5.26
N HIS A 94 15.26 21.99 5.12
CA HIS A 94 15.98 22.13 3.85
C HIS A 94 15.39 21.27 2.73
N TYR A 95 14.89 20.09 3.06
CA TYR A 95 14.34 19.13 2.09
C TYR A 95 12.86 19.38 1.74
N ALA A 96 12.16 20.26 2.46
CA ALA A 96 10.74 20.55 2.20
C ALA A 96 10.51 21.05 0.76
N ASN A 97 9.41 20.62 0.13
CA ASN A 97 9.05 21.05 -1.23
C ASN A 97 8.97 22.58 -1.36
N ALA A 98 8.39 23.26 -0.38
CA ALA A 98 8.30 24.71 -0.37
C ALA A 98 9.68 25.40 -0.27
N ALA A 99 10.58 24.86 0.56
CA ALA A 99 11.93 25.39 0.71
C ALA A 99 12.75 25.18 -0.57
N ARG A 100 12.68 23.99 -1.17
CA ARG A 100 13.29 23.69 -2.48
C ARG A 100 12.79 24.63 -3.57
N GLY A 101 11.47 24.82 -3.65
CA GLY A 101 10.86 25.72 -4.63
C GLY A 101 11.30 27.17 -4.50
N LYS A 102 11.47 27.67 -3.26
CA LYS A 102 12.01 29.02 -3.00
C LYS A 102 13.47 29.15 -3.45
N ARG A 103 14.32 28.18 -3.10
CA ARG A 103 15.73 28.18 -3.53
C ARG A 103 15.88 28.12 -5.05
N LYS A 104 15.06 27.29 -5.71
CA LYS A 104 15.01 27.20 -7.16
C LYS A 104 14.67 28.54 -7.82
N LYS A 105 13.68 29.26 -7.29
CA LYS A 105 13.32 30.61 -7.79
C LYS A 105 14.43 31.65 -7.61
N LEU A 106 15.25 31.49 -6.56
CA LEU A 106 16.37 32.39 -6.26
C LEU A 106 17.67 31.97 -6.96
N GLY A 107 17.69 30.87 -7.71
CA GLY A 107 18.90 30.36 -8.37
C GLY A 107 19.92 29.72 -7.42
N LEU A 108 19.56 29.46 -6.15
CA LEU A 108 20.42 28.77 -5.17
C LEU A 108 20.18 27.25 -5.20
N GLU A 109 20.22 26.63 -6.38
CA GLU A 109 20.19 25.16 -6.45
C GLU A 109 21.53 24.60 -5.92
N ASP A 110 21.45 23.72 -4.92
CA ASP A 110 22.54 22.80 -4.61
C ASP A 110 22.75 21.92 -5.87
N GLN A 111 23.99 21.78 -6.34
CA GLN A 111 24.31 20.85 -7.43
C GLN A 111 23.74 19.47 -7.06
N ALA A 112 22.71 19.03 -7.76
CA ALA A 112 22.08 17.76 -7.49
C ALA A 112 23.13 16.65 -7.65
N LEU A 113 23.42 15.93 -6.56
CA LEU A 113 24.10 14.65 -6.70
C LEU A 113 23.24 13.75 -7.61
N PRO A 114 23.83 13.05 -8.59
CA PRO A 114 23.11 12.25 -9.55
C PRO A 114 22.67 10.94 -8.88
N VAL A 115 21.72 11.04 -7.94
CA VAL A 115 20.98 9.88 -7.44
C VAL A 115 19.54 10.09 -7.86
N VAL A 116 19.34 10.04 -9.17
CA VAL A 116 18.04 9.74 -9.73
C VAL A 116 17.99 8.22 -9.81
N VAL A 117 17.41 7.57 -8.81
CA VAL A 117 16.94 6.19 -9.00
C VAL A 117 15.60 6.30 -9.73
N ASP A 118 15.66 6.66 -11.02
CA ASP A 118 14.52 6.52 -11.93
C ASP A 118 14.58 5.12 -12.55
N ASP A 119 14.44 4.09 -11.70
CA ASP A 119 14.13 2.75 -12.20
C ASP A 119 12.67 2.68 -12.68
N ALA A 120 11.89 3.74 -12.48
CA ALA A 120 10.55 3.85 -13.00
C ALA A 120 10.62 4.13 -14.51
N PRO A 121 10.13 3.21 -15.36
CA PRO A 121 10.08 3.46 -16.80
C PRO A 121 9.23 4.70 -17.10
N ASP A 122 9.63 5.45 -18.14
CA ASP A 122 8.94 6.67 -18.59
C ASP A 122 7.42 6.49 -18.53
N ARG A 123 6.72 7.46 -17.92
CA ARG A 123 5.27 7.46 -17.73
C ARG A 123 4.50 7.21 -19.03
N LYS A 124 5.09 7.52 -20.20
CA LYS A 124 4.55 7.19 -21.53
C LYS A 124 4.63 5.69 -21.86
N ILE A 125 5.69 4.99 -21.43
CA ILE A 125 5.86 3.54 -21.53
C ILE A 125 4.87 2.83 -20.58
N CYS A 126 4.62 3.39 -19.40
CA CYS A 126 3.64 2.89 -18.43
C CYS A 126 2.18 2.91 -18.92
N ARG A 127 1.83 3.61 -20.01
CA ARG A 127 0.46 3.54 -20.57
C ARG A 127 0.16 2.21 -21.27
N LYS A 128 1.19 1.39 -21.52
CA LYS A 128 1.05 0.04 -22.11
C LYS A 128 1.25 -1.09 -21.08
N SER A 129 1.28 -0.80 -19.78
CA SER A 129 1.94 -1.69 -18.82
C SER A 129 1.06 -2.60 -17.97
N TRP A 130 -0.27 -2.44 -17.85
CA TRP A 130 -1.03 -3.32 -16.92
C TRP A 130 -0.89 -4.81 -17.28
N ALA A 131 -1.12 -5.17 -18.54
CA ALA A 131 -0.99 -6.56 -19.00
C ALA A 131 0.46 -7.08 -18.86
N ARG A 132 1.44 -6.22 -19.14
CA ARG A 132 2.87 -6.53 -19.01
C ARG A 132 3.28 -6.71 -17.53
N LEU A 133 2.74 -5.91 -16.62
CA LEU A 133 3.00 -6.00 -15.19
C LEU A 133 2.41 -7.29 -14.61
N ILE A 134 1.20 -7.66 -15.02
CA ILE A 134 0.64 -8.98 -14.66
C ILE A 134 1.52 -10.12 -15.18
N TYR A 135 1.95 -10.04 -16.44
CA TYR A 135 2.87 -11.03 -17.00
C TYR A 135 4.19 -11.10 -16.21
N GLN A 136 4.73 -9.97 -15.76
CA GLN A 136 5.98 -9.95 -15.01
C GLN A 136 5.85 -10.55 -13.59
N VAL A 137 4.71 -10.34 -12.93
CA VAL A 137 4.47 -10.81 -11.55
C VAL A 137 4.01 -12.27 -11.52
N TYR A 138 3.15 -12.65 -12.46
CA TYR A 138 2.47 -13.95 -12.46
C TYR A 138 2.88 -14.87 -13.60
N GLU A 139 3.75 -14.42 -14.51
CA GLU A 139 4.21 -15.17 -15.69
C GLU A 139 3.07 -15.62 -16.64
N ILE A 140 1.89 -15.00 -16.50
CA ILE A 140 0.67 -15.28 -17.28
C ILE A 140 0.35 -14.08 -18.15
N ASP A 141 0.16 -14.30 -19.46
CA ASP A 141 -0.25 -13.23 -20.39
C ASP A 141 -1.78 -13.06 -20.36
N PRO A 142 -2.30 -11.99 -19.74
CA PRO A 142 -3.75 -11.81 -19.60
C PRO A 142 -4.45 -11.50 -20.93
N LEU A 143 -3.70 -11.26 -22.02
CA LEU A 143 -4.24 -11.05 -23.35
C LEU A 143 -4.17 -12.30 -24.24
N LYS A 144 -3.80 -13.48 -23.70
CA LYS A 144 -3.92 -14.76 -24.41
C LYS A 144 -5.10 -15.55 -23.88
N CYS A 145 -5.97 -16.01 -24.78
CA CYS A 145 -7.09 -16.87 -24.40
C CYS A 145 -6.56 -18.23 -23.89
N PRO A 146 -6.95 -18.68 -22.68
CA PRO A 146 -6.49 -19.97 -22.15
C PRO A 146 -7.07 -21.18 -22.89
N LYS A 147 -8.14 -21.01 -23.68
CA LYS A 147 -8.79 -22.09 -24.42
C LYS A 147 -8.23 -22.27 -25.84
N CYS A 148 -7.97 -21.17 -26.55
CA CYS A 148 -7.59 -21.22 -27.98
C CYS A 148 -6.24 -20.56 -28.29
N GLY A 149 -5.58 -19.94 -27.31
CA GLY A 149 -4.28 -19.28 -27.50
C GLY A 149 -4.29 -17.98 -28.32
N ALA A 150 -5.45 -17.59 -28.87
CA ALA A 150 -5.60 -16.37 -29.64
C ALA A 150 -5.45 -15.11 -28.77
N GLN A 151 -5.05 -14.00 -29.41
CA GLN A 151 -4.91 -12.71 -28.75
C GLN A 151 -6.29 -12.09 -28.47
N MET A 152 -6.56 -11.81 -27.19
CA MET A 152 -7.79 -11.18 -26.72
C MET A 152 -7.74 -9.66 -26.94
N LYS A 153 -8.90 -9.05 -27.23
CA LYS A 153 -9.06 -7.60 -27.37
C LYS A 153 -9.79 -7.04 -26.16
N ILE A 154 -9.33 -5.90 -25.64
CA ILE A 154 -10.02 -5.18 -24.56
C ILE A 154 -11.28 -4.55 -25.14
N ILE A 155 -12.44 -4.92 -24.61
CA ILE A 155 -13.74 -4.41 -25.07
C ILE A 155 -14.31 -3.31 -24.15
N ALA A 156 -13.92 -3.28 -22.88
CA ALA A 156 -14.40 -2.33 -21.88
C ALA A 156 -13.43 -2.25 -20.69
N PHE A 157 -13.42 -1.12 -19.98
CA PHE A 157 -12.81 -1.00 -18.65
C PHE A 157 -13.91 -0.79 -17.62
N ILE A 158 -13.99 -1.67 -16.62
CA ILE A 158 -14.93 -1.53 -15.51
C ILE A 158 -14.25 -0.65 -14.45
N LEU A 159 -14.51 0.64 -14.51
CA LEU A 159 -14.02 1.62 -13.54
C LEU A 159 -15.10 1.85 -12.50
N ASP A 160 -15.40 0.84 -11.69
CA ASP A 160 -16.36 0.98 -10.58
C ASP A 160 -15.74 1.85 -9.47
N LEU A 161 -15.78 3.17 -9.63
CA LEU A 161 -15.61 4.14 -8.55
C LEU A 161 -17.00 4.59 -8.05
N SER A 162 -17.82 3.63 -7.63
CA SER A 162 -19.11 3.92 -6.98
C SER A 162 -19.08 3.42 -5.53
N ALA A 163 -18.25 4.07 -4.71
CA ALA A 163 -18.51 4.18 -3.27
C ALA A 163 -19.67 5.16 -3.06
N CYS A 164 -20.87 4.83 -3.55
CA CYS A 164 -22.07 5.59 -3.27
C CYS A 164 -23.22 4.59 -3.10
N VAL A 165 -23.76 4.54 -1.88
CA VAL A 165 -24.75 3.60 -1.33
C VAL A 165 -26.16 3.76 -1.94
N HIS A 166 -26.29 4.33 -3.13
CA HIS A 166 -27.57 4.43 -3.84
C HIS A 166 -27.46 3.76 -5.19
N ALA A 167 -27.67 2.45 -5.15
CA ALA A 167 -27.84 1.57 -6.29
C ALA A 167 -29.12 1.94 -7.06
N GLN A 168 -28.95 2.37 -8.31
CA GLN A 168 -29.93 2.28 -9.42
C GLN A 168 -29.46 3.02 -10.68
N ALA A 169 -28.25 3.62 -10.68
CA ALA A 169 -27.57 3.92 -11.93
C ALA A 169 -26.92 2.63 -12.44
N GLU A 170 -27.59 2.01 -13.40
CA GLU A 170 -27.17 0.82 -14.13
C GLU A 170 -25.68 0.87 -14.47
N ARG A 171 -24.92 -0.17 -14.10
CA ARG A 171 -23.52 -0.33 -14.52
C ARG A 171 -23.51 -0.62 -16.02
N GLU A 172 -23.62 0.42 -16.84
CA GLU A 172 -23.80 0.33 -18.30
C GLU A 172 -22.78 -0.60 -18.96
N GLU A 173 -21.51 -0.55 -18.52
CA GLU A 173 -20.45 -1.43 -19.01
C GLU A 173 -20.67 -2.90 -18.64
N VAL A 174 -21.17 -3.17 -17.43
CA VAL A 174 -21.54 -4.52 -16.98
C VAL A 174 -22.73 -5.04 -17.80
N ILE A 175 -23.75 -4.21 -18.02
CA ILE A 175 -24.90 -4.58 -18.86
C ILE A 175 -24.44 -4.85 -20.29
N ARG A 176 -23.52 -4.04 -20.85
CA ARG A 176 -22.98 -4.24 -22.20
C ARG A 176 -22.24 -5.57 -22.32
N ILE A 177 -21.42 -5.92 -21.33
CA ILE A 177 -20.72 -7.22 -21.27
C ILE A 177 -21.73 -8.37 -21.18
N LEU A 178 -22.72 -8.26 -20.30
CA LEU A 178 -23.71 -9.32 -20.09
C LEU A 178 -24.61 -9.53 -21.31
N ARG A 179 -24.98 -8.46 -22.03
CA ARG A 179 -25.68 -8.57 -23.32
C ARG A 179 -24.82 -9.26 -24.37
N HIS A 180 -23.52 -8.94 -24.46
CA HIS A 180 -22.60 -9.61 -25.38
C HIS A 180 -22.47 -11.11 -25.09
N LEU A 181 -22.47 -11.49 -23.81
CA LEU A 181 -22.41 -12.88 -23.36
C LEU A 181 -23.79 -13.59 -23.38
N GLN A 182 -24.86 -12.89 -23.75
CA GLN A 182 -26.24 -13.39 -23.70
C GLN A 182 -26.69 -13.83 -22.29
N LEU A 183 -26.18 -13.14 -21.25
CA LEU A 183 -26.47 -13.39 -19.84
C LEU A 183 -27.38 -12.33 -19.20
N TRP A 184 -27.86 -11.34 -19.96
CA TRP A 184 -28.77 -10.29 -19.50
C TRP A 184 -30.20 -10.53 -20.02
N PRO A 185 -31.26 -10.34 -19.20
CA PRO A 185 -31.27 -9.87 -17.82
C PRO A 185 -30.79 -10.91 -16.81
N ILE A 186 -30.10 -10.46 -15.75
CA ILE A 186 -29.77 -11.31 -14.61
C ILE A 186 -30.98 -11.33 -13.67
N GLU A 187 -31.53 -12.51 -13.39
CA GLU A 187 -32.43 -12.72 -12.26
C GLU A 187 -31.60 -12.74 -10.98
N TYR A 188 -31.67 -11.68 -10.19
CA TYR A 188 -31.12 -11.70 -8.84
C TYR A 188 -32.09 -12.47 -7.95
N PRO A 189 -31.63 -13.51 -7.21
CA PRO A 189 -32.46 -14.09 -6.17
C PRO A 189 -32.85 -12.97 -5.20
N GLU A 190 -34.14 -12.88 -4.84
CA GLU A 190 -34.58 -11.91 -3.85
C GLU A 190 -33.69 -12.03 -2.61
N PRO A 191 -33.14 -10.92 -2.09
CA PRO A 191 -32.24 -10.99 -0.96
C PRO A 191 -33.02 -11.64 0.20
N ALA A 192 -32.63 -12.86 0.56
CA ALA A 192 -33.07 -13.45 1.82
C ALA A 192 -32.83 -12.40 2.91
N ALA A 193 -33.81 -12.21 3.80
CA ALA A 193 -33.75 -11.21 4.86
C ALA A 193 -32.51 -11.44 5.75
N ILE A 194 -31.37 -10.89 5.37
CA ILE A 194 -30.15 -10.90 6.15
C ILE A 194 -30.35 -9.80 7.19
N GLU A 195 -30.58 -10.21 8.44
CA GLU A 195 -30.59 -9.30 9.58
C GLU A 195 -29.32 -8.43 9.52
N ALA A 196 -29.51 -7.12 9.46
CA ALA A 196 -28.44 -6.16 9.31
C ALA A 196 -27.43 -6.32 10.47
N ARG A 197 -26.26 -6.90 10.18
CA ARG A 197 -25.13 -6.83 11.11
C ARG A 197 -24.74 -5.37 11.26
N ALA A 198 -24.85 -4.84 12.48
CA ALA A 198 -24.48 -3.46 12.77
C ALA A 198 -23.05 -3.18 12.30
N SER A 199 -22.86 -2.07 11.58
CA SER A 199 -21.53 -1.56 11.23
C SER A 199 -20.71 -1.37 12.51
N PRO A 200 -19.45 -1.84 12.57
CA PRO A 200 -18.56 -1.63 13.72
C PRO A 200 -18.24 -0.14 13.98
N PHE A 201 -18.55 0.74 13.03
CA PHE A 201 -18.32 2.18 13.16
C PHE A 201 -19.59 2.87 13.64
N ASP A 202 -19.72 3.00 14.96
CA ASP A 202 -20.74 3.82 15.59
C ASP A 202 -20.36 5.31 15.45
N PHE A 203 -20.76 5.92 14.33
CA PHE A 203 -20.53 7.34 14.00
C PHE A 203 -21.11 8.32 15.05
N LYS A 204 -21.93 7.86 16.01
CA LYS A 204 -22.53 8.69 17.05
C LYS A 204 -21.56 9.10 18.17
N LEU A 205 -20.43 8.40 18.35
CA LEU A 205 -19.46 8.72 19.41
C LEU A 205 -18.58 9.95 19.13
N LEU A 206 -18.49 10.40 17.87
CA LEU A 206 -17.64 11.55 17.49
C LEU A 206 -18.31 12.92 17.66
N ARG A 207 -19.60 12.98 18.02
CA ARG A 207 -20.34 14.25 18.13
C ARG A 207 -20.42 14.82 19.55
N LYS A 208 -19.94 14.11 20.58
CA LYS A 208 -20.03 14.52 22.00
C LYS A 208 -18.74 15.10 22.60
N LEU A 209 -17.73 15.41 21.78
CA LEU A 209 -16.47 16.02 22.26
C LEU A 209 -16.29 17.47 21.80
N SER A 210 -17.37 18.13 21.40
CA SER A 210 -17.36 19.53 21.00
C SER A 210 -18.69 20.17 21.39
N ASP A 211 -18.94 20.23 22.69
CA ASP A 211 -19.76 21.23 23.40
C ASP A 211 -19.19 21.38 24.82
#